data_AF-A0A8I5ZY60-F1
#
_entry.id   AF-A0A8I5ZY60-F1
#
_cell.length_a   1.000
_cell.length_b   1.000
_cell.length_c   1.000
_cell.angle_alpha   90.00
_cell.angle_beta   90.00
_cell.angle_gamma   90.00
#
_symmetry.space_group_name_H-M   'P 1'
#
loop_
_entity.id
_entity.type
_entity.pdbx_description
1 polymer ?
#
loop_
_entity_poly.entity_id
_entity_poly.type
_entity_poly.pdbx_seq_one_letter_code
_entity_poly.pdbx_strand_id
1 'polypeptide(L)'
;MNRTVAEPSFCASTRSGGPGCLCLPSAARLPLLSLHPSSPWDPAESYNPTVFERYNATLQMKGKPVRLQIWDTAGQDDYDRLRPLFYPDANVLLLCFDVTNPNSFDNVSNRWYPEVTHFCKGVPIIVVGCKIDLRKDKVLVNTLRKKRLEPVTYHRGHDMARSVGAVAYLECSARLHDNVEAVFQEAAEVALSSRSHNFWRRITQNFCVVT
;
A
#
# COMPACT_ATOMS: atom_id res chain seq x y z
N MET A 1 40.10 -3.03 -21.65
CA MET A 1 39.69 -3.49 -20.30
C MET A 1 38.99 -2.34 -19.60
N ASN A 2 37.66 -2.25 -19.70
CA ASN A 2 36.85 -1.33 -18.90
C ASN A 2 35.69 -2.16 -18.35
N ARG A 3 35.72 -2.44 -17.05
CA ARG A 3 34.62 -3.12 -16.35
C ARG A 3 33.54 -2.07 -16.08
N THR A 4 32.51 -2.06 -16.92
CA THR A 4 31.24 -1.39 -16.62
C THR A 4 30.62 -2.14 -15.45
N VAL A 5 30.57 -1.50 -14.28
CA VAL A 5 29.85 -2.02 -13.12
C VAL A 5 28.36 -2.00 -13.47
N ALA A 6 27.73 -3.17 -13.52
CA ALA A 6 26.30 -3.31 -13.75
C ALA A 6 25.55 -2.62 -12.61
N GLU A 7 24.74 -1.61 -12.93
CA GLU A 7 23.81 -0.99 -12.00
C GLU A 7 22.75 -2.03 -11.59
N PRO A 8 22.51 -2.26 -10.29
CA PRO A 8 21.44 -3.13 -9.85
C PRO A 8 20.09 -2.54 -10.24
N SER A 9 19.32 -3.30 -11.01
CA SER A 9 17.98 -3.03 -11.49
C SER A 9 16.97 -2.98 -10.33
N PHE A 10 17.09 -1.99 -9.45
CA PHE A 10 16.15 -1.75 -8.37
C PHE A 10 14.82 -1.33 -8.97
N CYS A 11 13.81 -2.18 -8.77
CA CYS A 11 12.39 -1.89 -8.81
C CYS A 11 12.05 -0.79 -9.83
N ALA A 12 11.94 -1.20 -11.09
CA ALA A 12 11.65 -0.31 -12.20
C ALA A 12 10.53 0.68 -11.82
N SER A 13 10.96 1.92 -11.57
CA SER A 13 10.36 3.10 -12.15
C SER A 13 9.47 2.71 -13.32
N THR A 14 8.20 3.07 -13.26
CA THR A 14 7.41 3.19 -14.47
C THR A 14 8.21 4.10 -15.41
N ARG A 15 8.88 3.50 -16.41
CA ARG A 15 9.52 4.23 -17.52
C ARG A 15 8.49 4.93 -18.41
N SER A 16 7.22 4.87 -18.07
CA SER A 16 6.14 5.68 -18.60
C SER A 16 5.56 6.54 -17.47
N GLY A 17 5.41 7.84 -17.70
CA GLY A 17 4.70 8.75 -16.80
C GLY A 17 3.20 8.48 -16.75
N GLY A 18 2.80 7.25 -16.39
CA GLY A 18 1.41 6.87 -16.13
C GLY A 18 1.02 7.18 -14.67
N PRO A 19 -0.22 7.64 -14.42
CA PRO A 19 -0.70 7.91 -13.07
C PRO A 19 -1.11 6.58 -12.43
N GLY A 20 -0.41 6.13 -11.40
CA GLY A 20 -0.85 4.93 -10.69
C GLY A 20 -0.21 4.76 -9.32
N CYS A 21 -1.04 4.61 -8.29
CA CYS A 21 -0.72 4.05 -6.97
C CYS A 21 -2.04 3.76 -6.23
N LEU A 22 -2.77 2.73 -6.65
CA LEU A 22 -3.52 1.90 -5.70
C LEU A 22 -2.91 0.50 -5.76
N CYS A 23 -1.58 0.45 -5.70
CA CYS A 23 -0.88 -0.78 -5.41
C CYS A 23 -0.78 -0.81 -3.90
N LEU A 24 -1.30 -1.85 -3.24
CA LEU A 24 -0.62 -2.24 -2.03
C LEU A 24 0.82 -2.42 -2.48
N PRO A 25 1.80 -1.85 -1.75
CA PRO A 25 3.19 -1.99 -2.15
C PRO A 25 3.45 -3.46 -2.47
N SER A 26 4.48 -3.77 -3.24
CA SER A 26 5.07 -5.11 -3.23
C SER A 26 5.25 -5.71 -1.80
N ALA A 27 5.06 -4.91 -0.74
CA ALA A 27 4.72 -5.32 0.62
C ALA A 27 3.45 -6.17 0.85
N ALA A 28 2.46 -6.30 -0.03
CA ALA A 28 1.40 -7.32 0.14
C ALA A 28 1.95 -8.75 -0.04
N ARG A 29 3.06 -8.92 -0.78
CA ARG A 29 3.85 -10.16 -0.80
C ARG A 29 4.70 -10.37 0.46
N LEU A 30 4.93 -9.34 1.27
CA LEU A 30 5.86 -9.44 2.41
C LEU A 30 5.29 -10.19 3.63
N PRO A 31 3.99 -10.08 3.98
CA PRO A 31 3.39 -11.01 4.94
C PRO A 31 3.55 -12.48 4.54
N LEU A 32 3.66 -12.80 3.24
CA LEU A 32 3.92 -14.16 2.77
C LEU A 32 5.40 -14.55 2.86
N LEU A 33 6.32 -13.61 2.60
CA LEU A 33 7.77 -13.86 2.71
C LEU A 33 8.25 -14.01 4.16
N SER A 34 7.55 -13.43 5.14
CA SER A 34 7.80 -13.68 6.56
C SER A 34 7.21 -14.99 7.09
N LEU A 35 6.33 -15.66 6.33
CA LEU A 35 5.65 -16.91 6.73
C LEU A 35 6.18 -18.17 6.03
N HIS A 36 7.09 -18.04 5.05
CA HIS A 36 7.78 -19.16 4.41
C HIS A 36 9.31 -18.94 4.45
N PRO A 37 10.07 -19.70 5.26
CA PRO A 37 11.51 -19.48 5.49
C PRO A 37 12.46 -19.72 4.29
N SER A 38 11.97 -19.92 3.07
CA SER A 38 12.78 -20.52 1.99
C SER A 38 12.60 -19.89 0.61
N SER A 39 12.11 -18.66 0.48
CA SER A 39 12.20 -17.93 -0.80
C SER A 39 13.34 -16.92 -0.70
N PRO A 40 14.48 -17.15 -1.38
CA PRO A 40 15.51 -16.15 -1.52
C PRO A 40 14.91 -14.95 -2.27
N TRP A 41 14.88 -13.78 -1.62
CA TRP A 41 14.59 -12.53 -2.30
C TRP A 41 15.60 -12.37 -3.44
N ASP A 42 15.13 -12.41 -4.70
CA ASP A 42 15.97 -12.22 -5.87
C ASP A 42 15.96 -10.73 -6.27
N PRO A 43 17.07 -9.99 -6.10
CA PRO A 43 17.19 -8.61 -6.55
C PRO A 43 17.04 -8.44 -8.08
N ALA A 44 17.09 -9.52 -8.86
CA ALA A 44 16.96 -9.51 -10.31
C ALA A 44 15.51 -9.70 -10.81
N GLU A 45 14.53 -9.92 -9.93
CA GLU A 45 13.15 -10.13 -10.36
C GLU A 45 12.59 -8.84 -10.98
N SER A 46 12.29 -8.89 -12.28
CA SER A 46 11.67 -7.77 -13.00
C SER A 46 10.32 -7.45 -12.37
N TYR A 47 10.06 -6.17 -12.07
CA TYR A 47 8.75 -5.72 -11.60
C TYR A 47 7.65 -6.18 -12.57
N ASN A 48 6.79 -7.09 -12.11
CA ASN A 48 5.60 -7.51 -12.83
C ASN A 48 4.41 -6.75 -12.25
N PRO A 49 3.77 -5.84 -13.00
CA PRO A 49 2.66 -5.06 -12.47
C PRO A 49 1.49 -5.96 -12.05
N THR A 50 0.99 -5.76 -10.83
CA THR A 50 -0.22 -6.43 -10.37
C THR A 50 -1.41 -6.01 -11.23
N VAL A 51 -2.17 -7.00 -11.72
CA VAL A 51 -3.52 -6.77 -12.26
C VAL A 51 -4.51 -6.84 -11.11
N PHE A 52 -4.48 -7.95 -10.40
CA PHE A 52 -5.25 -8.22 -9.20
C PHE A 52 -4.73 -9.49 -8.52
N GLU A 53 -4.54 -9.47 -7.21
CA GLU A 53 -4.10 -10.63 -6.45
C GLU A 53 -4.85 -10.72 -5.11
N ARG A 54 -5.17 -11.95 -4.68
CA ARG A 54 -5.75 -12.23 -3.38
C ARG A 54 -4.72 -12.87 -2.48
N TYR A 55 -4.57 -12.31 -1.28
CA TYR A 55 -3.73 -12.87 -0.24
C TYR A 55 -4.56 -13.18 1.00
N ASN A 56 -4.23 -14.28 1.66
CA ASN A 56 -4.78 -14.59 2.98
C ASN A 56 -3.63 -14.63 3.99
N ALA A 57 -3.77 -13.92 5.10
CA ALA A 57 -2.79 -13.90 6.17
C ALA A 57 -3.48 -14.09 7.52
N THR A 58 -2.73 -14.46 8.55
CA THR A 58 -3.22 -14.49 9.93
C THR A 58 -2.31 -13.63 10.78
N LEU A 59 -2.89 -12.62 11.44
CA LEU A 59 -2.19 -11.77 12.40
C LEU A 59 -2.53 -12.21 13.83
N GLN A 60 -1.57 -12.14 14.73
CA GLN A 60 -1.82 -12.28 16.17
C GLN A 60 -2.13 -10.92 16.77
N MET A 61 -3.37 -10.71 17.22
CA MET A 61 -3.80 -9.46 17.84
C MET A 61 -4.36 -9.73 19.22
N LYS A 62 -3.77 -9.13 20.25
CA LYS A 62 -4.22 -9.26 21.66
C LYS A 62 -4.40 -10.76 22.06
N GLY A 63 -3.47 -11.61 21.61
CA GLY A 63 -3.46 -13.06 21.87
C GLY A 63 -4.49 -13.88 21.07
N LYS A 64 -5.19 -13.28 20.10
CA LYS A 64 -6.16 -13.96 19.24
C LYS A 64 -5.74 -13.89 17.77
N PRO A 65 -5.86 -15.00 17.01
CA PRO A 65 -5.62 -14.98 15.59
C PRO A 65 -6.75 -14.26 14.85
N VAL A 66 -6.38 -13.28 14.01
CA VAL A 66 -7.28 -12.54 13.11
C VAL A 66 -6.90 -12.89 11.69
N ARG A 67 -7.87 -13.37 10.88
CA ARG A 67 -7.62 -13.70 9.48
C ARG A 67 -7.81 -12.45 8.62
N LEU A 68 -6.80 -12.12 7.82
CA LEU A 68 -6.87 -11.08 6.81
C LEU A 68 -7.12 -11.72 5.45
N GLN A 69 -8.05 -11.14 4.71
CA GLN A 69 -8.19 -11.31 3.27
C GLN A 69 -7.79 -9.98 2.64
N ILE A 70 -6.70 -9.99 1.91
CA ILE A 70 -6.10 -8.79 1.31
C ILE A 70 -6.34 -8.87 -0.20
N TRP A 71 -6.87 -7.80 -0.76
CA TRP A 71 -7.00 -7.62 -2.20
C TRP A 71 -5.96 -6.59 -2.65
N ASP A 72 -4.94 -7.03 -3.39
CA ASP A 72 -4.04 -6.13 -4.09
C ASP A 72 -4.59 -5.84 -5.48
N THR A 73 -4.62 -4.56 -5.87
CA THR A 73 -5.26 -4.13 -7.11
C THR A 73 -4.31 -3.32 -7.99
N ALA A 74 -4.61 -3.30 -9.29
CA ALA A 74 -3.89 -2.48 -10.25
C ALA A 74 -4.11 -0.98 -10.02
N GLY A 75 -3.03 -0.21 -9.98
CA GLY A 75 -3.08 1.25 -9.93
C GLY A 75 -3.24 1.94 -11.28
N GLN A 76 -3.23 1.20 -12.40
CA GLN A 76 -3.26 1.74 -13.75
C GLN A 76 -4.68 2.02 -14.24
N ASP A 77 -4.82 3.04 -15.09
CA ASP A 77 -6.08 3.52 -15.67
C ASP A 77 -6.83 2.44 -16.45
N ASP A 78 -6.09 1.54 -17.10
CA ASP A 78 -6.65 0.41 -17.85
C ASP A 78 -7.56 -0.50 -17.00
N TYR A 79 -7.39 -0.44 -15.67
CA TYR A 79 -8.15 -1.24 -14.70
C TYR A 79 -9.18 -0.46 -13.89
N ASP A 80 -9.43 0.82 -14.18
CA ASP A 80 -10.37 1.66 -13.42
C ASP A 80 -11.81 1.10 -13.38
N ARG A 81 -12.23 0.38 -14.42
CA ARG A 81 -13.55 -0.27 -14.46
C ARG A 81 -13.59 -1.62 -13.74
N LEU A 82 -12.43 -2.24 -13.54
CA LEU A 82 -12.30 -3.58 -12.94
C LEU A 82 -12.02 -3.49 -11.44
N ARG A 83 -11.21 -2.52 -11.00
CA ARG A 83 -10.86 -2.30 -9.59
C ARG A 83 -12.08 -2.25 -8.66
N PRO A 84 -13.20 -1.58 -9.02
CA PRO A 84 -14.36 -1.50 -8.14
C PRO A 84 -15.06 -2.84 -7.86
N LEU A 85 -14.80 -3.87 -8.67
CA LEU A 85 -15.36 -5.21 -8.45
C LEU A 85 -14.76 -5.90 -7.21
N PHE A 86 -13.66 -5.36 -6.65
CA PHE A 86 -12.94 -5.92 -5.50
C PHE A 86 -13.13 -5.14 -4.19
N TYR A 87 -13.89 -4.05 -4.25
CA TYR A 87 -14.33 -3.27 -3.10
C TYR A 87 -15.47 -3.88 -2.26
N PRO A 88 -16.37 -4.75 -2.78
CA PRO A 88 -17.44 -5.31 -1.98
C PRO A 88 -16.92 -5.97 -0.69
N ASP A 89 -17.63 -5.70 0.40
CA ASP A 89 -17.32 -6.20 1.74
C ASP A 89 -16.01 -5.73 2.39
N ALA A 90 -15.29 -4.77 1.78
CA ALA A 90 -14.13 -4.13 2.41
C ALA A 90 -14.45 -3.65 3.82
N ASN A 91 -13.58 -3.97 4.77
CA ASN A 91 -13.71 -3.54 6.16
C ASN A 91 -12.83 -2.32 6.48
N VAL A 92 -11.76 -2.15 5.71
CA VAL A 92 -10.82 -1.04 5.78
C VAL A 92 -10.16 -0.90 4.42
N LEU A 93 -9.83 0.34 4.05
CA LEU A 93 -9.16 0.67 2.79
C LEU A 93 -7.76 1.21 3.04
N LEU A 94 -6.77 0.74 2.27
CA LEU A 94 -5.39 1.24 2.33
C LEU A 94 -5.04 2.06 1.10
N LEU A 95 -5.06 3.39 1.23
CA LEU A 95 -4.62 4.29 0.15
C LEU A 95 -3.11 4.50 0.23
N CYS A 96 -2.37 3.84 -0.67
CA CYS A 96 -0.93 3.83 -0.66
C CYS A 96 -0.33 4.84 -1.65
N PHE A 97 0.82 5.44 -1.30
CA PHE A 97 1.62 6.23 -2.24
C PHE A 97 3.11 5.98 -2.04
N ASP A 98 3.92 6.22 -3.08
CA ASP A 98 5.37 6.15 -2.99
C ASP A 98 5.93 7.52 -2.59
N VAL A 99 6.63 7.58 -1.47
CA VAL A 99 7.14 8.84 -0.91
C VAL A 99 8.19 9.49 -1.79
N THR A 100 8.73 8.79 -2.78
CA THR A 100 9.65 9.34 -3.78
C THR A 100 8.97 9.74 -5.09
N ASN A 101 7.66 9.53 -5.20
CA ASN A 101 6.87 9.87 -6.37
C ASN A 101 5.74 10.85 -6.00
N PRO A 102 5.97 12.18 -6.10
CA PRO A 102 4.96 13.19 -5.78
C PRO A 102 3.62 13.02 -6.52
N ASN A 103 3.64 12.54 -7.77
CA ASN A 103 2.39 12.30 -8.52
C ASN A 103 1.54 11.20 -7.86
N SER A 104 2.18 10.17 -7.30
CA SER A 104 1.45 9.12 -6.57
C SER A 104 0.79 9.64 -5.29
N PHE A 105 1.42 10.62 -4.64
CA PHE A 105 0.88 11.30 -3.47
C PHE A 105 -0.32 12.17 -3.84
N ASP A 106 -0.23 12.94 -4.93
CA ASP A 106 -1.33 13.76 -5.41
C ASP A 106 -2.54 12.90 -5.84
N ASN A 107 -2.31 11.70 -6.37
CA ASN A 107 -3.38 10.77 -6.71
C ASN A 107 -4.22 10.32 -5.50
N VAL A 108 -3.70 10.36 -4.27
CA VAL A 108 -4.46 10.00 -3.07
C VAL A 108 -5.73 10.85 -2.95
N SER A 109 -5.60 12.18 -3.05
CA SER A 109 -6.74 13.09 -2.96
C SER A 109 -7.48 13.25 -4.29
N ASN A 110 -6.77 13.24 -5.41
CA ASN A 110 -7.36 13.57 -6.71
C ASN A 110 -8.05 12.38 -7.38
N ARG A 111 -7.73 11.15 -6.98
CA ARG A 111 -8.20 9.94 -7.67
C ARG A 111 -8.71 8.87 -6.71
N TRP A 112 -7.86 8.41 -5.81
CA TRP A 112 -8.18 7.24 -4.99
C TRP A 112 -9.26 7.54 -3.97
N TYR A 113 -9.16 8.67 -3.28
CA TYR A 113 -10.17 9.10 -2.34
C TYR A 113 -11.55 9.28 -3.01
N PRO A 114 -11.71 10.04 -4.12
CA PRO A 114 -12.98 10.13 -4.84
C PRO A 114 -13.55 8.77 -5.28
N GLU A 115 -12.69 7.88 -5.77
CA GLU A 115 -13.09 6.55 -6.22
C GLU A 115 -13.60 5.69 -5.05
N VAL A 116 -12.81 5.53 -3.99
CA VAL A 116 -13.20 4.66 -2.88
C VAL A 116 -14.36 5.24 -2.08
N THR A 117 -14.49 6.57 -1.99
CA THR A 117 -15.68 7.17 -1.34
C THR A 117 -16.94 7.01 -2.18
N HIS A 118 -16.83 6.88 -3.50
CA HIS A 118 -17.95 6.55 -4.37
C HIS A 118 -18.45 5.12 -4.14
N PHE A 119 -17.54 4.14 -4.13
CA PHE A 119 -17.88 2.71 -4.06
C PHE A 119 -17.98 2.14 -2.62
N CYS A 120 -17.23 2.68 -1.66
CA CYS A 120 -17.06 2.15 -0.30
C CYS A 120 -17.52 3.13 0.77
N LYS A 121 -18.74 3.66 0.64
CA LYS A 121 -19.27 4.67 1.58
C LYS A 121 -19.22 4.17 3.03
N GLY A 122 -18.59 4.96 3.89
CA GLY A 122 -18.49 4.68 5.33
C GLY A 122 -17.44 3.63 5.71
N VAL A 123 -16.70 3.07 4.75
CA VAL A 123 -15.55 2.21 5.05
C VAL A 123 -14.37 3.09 5.49
N PRO A 124 -13.73 2.81 6.64
CA PRO A 124 -12.60 3.61 7.12
C PRO A 124 -11.40 3.49 6.19
N ILE A 125 -10.70 4.61 6.02
CA ILE A 125 -9.53 4.76 5.15
C ILE A 125 -8.27 4.96 5.99
N ILE A 126 -7.20 4.27 5.67
CA ILE A 126 -5.85 4.54 6.17
C ILE A 126 -4.99 4.96 4.98
N VAL A 127 -4.22 6.05 5.13
CA VAL A 127 -3.24 6.45 4.12
C VAL A 127 -1.86 5.88 4.50
N VAL A 128 -1.16 5.31 3.52
CA VAL A 128 0.14 4.65 3.74
C VAL A 128 1.22 5.24 2.81
N GLY A 129 2.26 5.83 3.39
CA GLY A 129 3.47 6.24 2.67
C GLY A 129 4.48 5.10 2.54
N CYS A 130 4.68 4.59 1.34
CA CYS A 130 5.57 3.47 1.07
C CYS A 130 6.98 3.89 0.63
N LYS A 131 7.93 2.96 0.73
CA LYS A 131 9.33 3.11 0.28
C LYS A 131 10.11 4.20 1.03
N ILE A 132 9.85 4.34 2.33
CA ILE A 132 10.47 5.38 3.16
C ILE A 132 12.00 5.32 3.25
N ASP A 133 12.55 4.13 3.00
CA ASP A 133 13.98 3.90 2.88
C ASP A 133 14.63 4.73 1.77
N LEU A 134 13.89 5.00 0.69
CA LEU A 134 14.38 5.73 -0.47
C LEU A 134 14.43 7.25 -0.25
N ARG A 135 13.82 7.79 0.81
CA ARG A 135 13.97 9.23 1.15
C ARG A 135 15.39 9.63 1.47
N LYS A 136 16.22 8.67 1.91
CA LYS A 136 17.63 8.88 2.25
C LYS A 136 18.56 8.52 1.09
N ASP A 137 18.04 8.02 -0.03
CA ASP A 137 18.84 7.69 -1.21
C ASP A 137 19.31 8.98 -1.92
N LYS A 138 20.61 9.28 -1.80
CA LYS A 138 21.19 10.50 -2.36
C LYS A 138 21.05 10.58 -3.87
N VAL A 139 21.17 9.46 -4.59
CA VAL A 139 21.11 9.43 -6.06
C VAL A 139 19.69 9.73 -6.53
N LEU A 140 18.70 9.07 -5.91
CA LEU A 140 17.30 9.29 -6.21
C LEU A 140 16.88 10.71 -5.85
N VAL A 141 17.19 11.18 -4.64
CA VAL A 141 16.86 12.54 -4.18
C VAL A 141 17.48 13.60 -5.10
N ASN A 142 18.74 13.43 -5.50
CA ASN A 142 19.37 14.35 -6.45
C ASN A 142 18.68 14.32 -7.82
N THR A 143 18.21 13.16 -8.28
CA THR A 143 17.46 13.02 -9.53
C THR A 143 16.10 13.73 -9.46
N LEU A 144 15.38 13.62 -8.35
CA LEU A 144 14.15 14.37 -8.12
C LEU A 144 14.40 15.88 -8.11
N ARG A 145 15.43 16.32 -7.39
CA ARG A 145 15.81 17.75 -7.30
C ARG A 145 16.13 18.35 -8.67
N LYS A 146 16.80 17.60 -9.55
CA LYS A 146 17.04 18.02 -10.96
C LYS A 146 15.73 18.27 -11.72
N LYS A 147 14.66 17.56 -11.37
CA LYS A 147 13.31 17.76 -11.90
C LYS A 147 12.47 18.76 -11.11
N ARG A 148 13.07 19.49 -10.15
CA ARG A 148 12.41 20.40 -9.20
C ARG A 148 11.34 19.70 -8.34
N LEU A 149 11.56 18.43 -8.06
CA LEU A 149 10.73 17.62 -7.19
C LEU A 149 11.50 17.26 -5.91
N GLU A 150 10.76 16.89 -4.88
CA GLU A 150 11.31 16.40 -3.61
C GLU A 150 10.50 15.19 -3.12
N PRO A 151 11.11 14.28 -2.35
CA PRO A 151 10.35 13.25 -1.66
C PRO A 151 9.31 13.85 -0.72
N VAL A 152 8.16 13.19 -0.62
CA VAL A 152 7.08 13.54 0.30
C VAL A 152 7.55 13.29 1.73
N THR A 153 7.46 14.33 2.55
CA THR A 153 7.77 14.28 3.98
C THR A 153 6.64 13.64 4.79
N TYR A 154 6.96 13.17 5.99
CA TYR A 154 5.96 12.64 6.92
C TYR A 154 4.83 13.64 7.17
N HIS A 155 5.18 14.92 7.39
CA HIS A 155 4.19 15.96 7.64
C HIS A 155 3.21 16.13 6.48
N ARG A 156 3.69 16.15 5.22
CA ARG A 156 2.82 16.24 4.04
C ARG A 156 1.91 15.01 3.92
N GLY A 157 2.46 13.83 4.18
CA GLY A 157 1.70 12.58 4.24
C GLY A 157 0.56 12.62 5.26
N HIS A 158 0.88 13.07 6.48
CA HIS A 158 -0.07 13.22 7.56
C HIS A 158 -1.17 14.25 7.25
N ASP A 159 -0.81 15.41 6.69
CA ASP A 159 -1.78 16.44 6.30
C ASP A 159 -2.72 15.96 5.20
N MET A 160 -2.21 15.20 4.22
CA MET A 160 -3.04 14.56 3.19
C MET A 160 -4.01 13.55 3.80
N ALA A 161 -3.56 12.73 4.76
CA ALA A 161 -4.44 11.79 5.45
C ALA A 161 -5.59 12.53 6.18
N ARG A 162 -5.29 13.65 6.83
CA ARG A 162 -6.32 14.50 7.47
C ARG A 162 -7.27 15.11 6.45
N SER A 163 -6.77 15.58 5.30
CA SER A 163 -7.62 16.24 4.30
C SER A 163 -8.61 15.29 3.63
N VAL A 164 -8.26 14.01 3.50
CA VAL A 164 -9.16 12.96 2.97
C VAL A 164 -9.98 12.26 4.05
N GLY A 165 -9.91 12.72 5.31
CA GLY A 165 -10.65 12.12 6.43
C GLY A 165 -10.22 10.69 6.76
N ALA A 166 -8.97 10.32 6.48
CA ALA A 166 -8.43 9.03 6.87
C ALA A 166 -8.32 8.93 8.39
N VAL A 167 -8.56 7.72 8.93
CA VAL A 167 -8.52 7.45 10.37
C VAL A 167 -7.09 7.34 10.90
N ALA A 168 -6.12 7.03 10.02
CA ALA A 168 -4.71 6.94 10.35
C ALA A 168 -3.81 7.27 9.15
N TYR A 169 -2.57 7.67 9.46
CA TYR A 169 -1.46 7.78 8.53
C TYR A 169 -0.29 6.94 9.03
N LEU A 170 0.20 6.02 8.20
CA LEU A 170 1.38 5.21 8.49
C LEU A 170 2.37 5.29 7.34
N GLU A 171 3.59 4.87 7.62
CA GLU A 171 4.67 4.78 6.65
C GLU A 171 5.36 3.44 6.76
N CYS A 172 5.83 2.86 5.65
CA CYS A 172 6.56 1.60 5.70
C CYS A 172 7.65 1.50 4.63
N SER A 173 8.65 0.66 4.91
CA SER A 173 9.58 0.16 3.91
C SER A 173 9.38 -1.32 3.75
N ALA A 174 8.80 -1.70 2.62
CA ALA A 174 8.74 -3.08 2.19
C ALA A 174 10.15 -3.70 2.14
N ARG A 175 11.08 -3.01 1.49
CA ARG A 175 12.44 -3.50 1.27
C ARG A 175 13.22 -3.77 2.56
N LEU A 176 13.02 -2.94 3.58
CA LEU A 176 13.70 -3.08 4.87
C LEU A 176 12.87 -3.84 5.91
N HIS A 177 11.69 -4.36 5.53
CA HIS A 177 10.70 -4.91 6.46
C HIS A 177 10.34 -3.95 7.61
N ASP A 178 10.41 -2.65 7.36
CA ASP A 178 10.18 -1.61 8.36
C ASP A 178 8.69 -1.22 8.38
N ASN A 179 8.08 -1.36 9.55
CA ASN A 179 6.69 -0.96 9.86
C ASN A 179 5.59 -1.61 9.00
N VAL A 180 5.90 -2.65 8.21
CA VAL A 180 4.92 -3.35 7.35
C VAL A 180 3.87 -4.06 8.19
N GLU A 181 4.28 -4.77 9.23
CA GLU A 181 3.34 -5.49 10.11
C GLU A 181 2.39 -4.52 10.82
N ALA A 182 2.91 -3.37 11.29
CA ALA A 182 2.12 -2.35 11.97
C ALA A 182 1.00 -1.79 11.06
N VAL A 183 1.25 -1.60 9.76
CA VAL A 183 0.22 -1.19 8.80
C VAL A 183 -0.96 -2.17 8.79
N PHE A 184 -0.67 -3.48 8.74
CA PHE A 184 -1.73 -4.49 8.73
C PHE A 184 -2.39 -4.71 10.09
N GLN A 185 -1.64 -4.54 11.19
CA GLN A 185 -2.21 -4.56 12.55
C GLN A 185 -3.18 -3.39 12.77
N GLU A 186 -2.82 -2.17 12.35
CA GLU A 186 -3.68 -0.99 12.40
C GLU A 186 -4.94 -1.21 11.56
N ALA A 187 -4.77 -1.70 10.32
CA ALA A 187 -5.90 -2.01 9.43
C ALA A 187 -6.89 -2.98 10.09
N ALA A 188 -6.37 -4.03 10.73
CA ALA A 188 -7.18 -5.01 11.44
C ALA A 188 -7.87 -4.41 12.68
N GLU A 189 -7.19 -3.53 13.44
CA GLU A 189 -7.78 -2.85 14.59
C GLU A 189 -8.92 -1.91 14.18
N VAL A 190 -8.72 -1.14 13.11
CA VAL A 190 -9.74 -0.27 12.49
C VAL A 190 -10.94 -1.08 11.98
N ALA A 191 -10.68 -2.20 11.30
CA ALA A 191 -11.73 -3.09 10.80
C ALA A 191 -12.54 -3.76 11.93
N LEU A 192 -11.90 -4.10 13.05
CA LEU A 192 -12.55 -4.73 14.20
C LEU A 192 -13.33 -3.73 15.07
N SER A 193 -12.86 -2.49 15.18
CA SER A 193 -13.51 -1.42 15.96
C SER A 193 -14.74 -0.82 15.27
N SER A 194 -14.71 -0.69 13.94
CA SER A 194 -15.84 -0.18 13.13
C SER A 194 -17.07 -1.11 13.12
N ARG A 195 -16.92 -2.37 13.55
CA ARG A 195 -18.00 -3.38 13.62
C ARG A 195 -19.04 -3.16 14.71
N SER A 196 -18.95 -2.09 15.50
CA SER A 196 -19.87 -1.83 16.61
C SER A 196 -21.32 -1.47 16.19
N HIS A 197 -21.60 -1.28 14.89
CA HIS A 197 -22.93 -0.84 14.41
C HIS A 197 -23.79 -1.91 13.72
N ASN A 198 -23.31 -3.14 13.48
CA ASN A 198 -24.11 -4.17 12.78
C ASN A 198 -24.02 -5.55 13.48
N PHE A 199 -24.98 -5.80 14.38
CA PHE A 199 -25.10 -7.02 15.20
C PHE A 199 -25.14 -8.33 14.39
N TRP A 200 -25.75 -8.33 13.19
CA TRP A 200 -25.89 -9.54 12.36
C TRP A 200 -24.59 -9.98 11.65
N ARG A 201 -23.64 -9.07 11.41
CA ARG A 201 -22.28 -9.43 10.93
C ARG A 201 -21.40 -10.04 12.03
N ARG A 202 -21.83 -9.98 13.30
CA ARG A 202 -21.08 -10.41 14.49
C ARG A 202 -21.08 -11.93 14.70
N ILE A 203 -21.98 -12.66 14.05
CA ILE A 203 -22.25 -14.08 14.35
C ILE A 203 -21.37 -15.04 13.54
N THR A 204 -20.72 -14.62 12.45
CA THR A 204 -20.12 -15.60 11.50
C THR A 204 -18.65 -15.43 11.08
N GLN A 205 -17.92 -14.32 11.32
CA GLN A 205 -16.62 -14.16 10.65
C GLN A 205 -15.48 -13.42 11.42
N ASN A 206 -14.47 -14.19 11.85
CA ASN A 206 -13.11 -13.74 12.27
C ASN A 206 -12.24 -13.25 11.09
N PHE A 207 -12.83 -12.60 10.10
CA PHE A 207 -12.16 -12.20 8.86
C PHE A 207 -12.17 -10.67 8.70
N CYS A 208 -11.06 -10.10 8.25
CA CYS A 208 -10.90 -8.69 7.89
C CYS A 208 -10.57 -8.61 6.41
N VAL A 209 -11.42 -7.95 5.62
CA VAL A 209 -11.15 -7.66 4.20
C VAL A 209 -10.44 -6.31 4.10
N VAL A 210 -9.20 -6.34 3.63
CA VAL A 210 -8.36 -5.17 3.36
C VAL A 210 -8.29 -5.01 1.85
N THR A 211 -8.69 -3.84 1.35
CA THR A 211 -8.56 -3.49 -0.08
C THR A 211 -7.74 -2.23 -0.23
#